data_AF-A0A0F9W3J1-F1
#
_entry.id   AF-A0A0F9W3J1-F1
#
_cell.length_a   1.000
_cell.length_b   1.000
_cell.length_c   1.000
_cell.angle_alpha   90.00
_cell.angle_beta   90.00
_cell.angle_gamma   90.00
#
_symmetry.space_group_name_H-M   'P 1'
#
loop_
_entity.id
_entity.type
_entity.pdbx_description
1 polymer ?
#
loop_
_entity_poly.entity_id
_entity_poly.type
_entity_poly.pdbx_seq_one_letter_code
_entity_poly.pdbx_strand_id
1 'polypeptide(L)'
;MTPYEMLDLGQSSYSTSVAYVSIFITLLSAYLVAAYIVAGRLSKAQFLLANSLYLVIQTLTILTIYNFNSSARFWGNLGRSNMPVSSESANVTYIPEAVALVLILTMLLSVWFMWKSWNPKAE
;
A
#
# COMPACT_ATOMS: atom_id res chain seq x y z
N MET A 1 -7.39 8.46 -28.50
CA MET A 1 -7.21 7.23 -27.73
C MET A 1 -8.49 6.41 -27.86
N THR A 2 -8.40 5.17 -28.31
CA THR A 2 -9.57 4.29 -28.49
C THR A 2 -10.09 3.78 -27.14
N PRO A 3 -11.35 3.33 -27.05
CA PRO A 3 -11.87 2.72 -25.84
C PRO A 3 -11.04 1.51 -25.38
N TYR A 4 -10.48 0.74 -26.32
CA TYR A 4 -9.59 -0.38 -26.03
C TYR A 4 -8.26 0.08 -25.42
N GLU A 5 -7.63 1.13 -25.96
CA GLU A 5 -6.40 1.71 -25.40
C GLU A 5 -6.61 2.24 -23.97
N MET A 6 -7.79 2.81 -23.67
CA MET A 6 -8.15 3.25 -22.32
C MET A 6 -8.25 2.08 -21.34
N LEU A 7 -8.86 0.97 -21.75
CA LEU A 7 -8.96 -0.22 -20.91
C LEU A 7 -7.60 -0.86 -20.67
N ASP A 8 -6.74 -0.91 -21.69
CA ASP A 8 -5.38 -1.45 -21.58
C ASP A 8 -4.53 -0.63 -20.61
N LEU A 9 -4.62 0.71 -20.66
CA LEU A 9 -3.99 1.60 -19.67
C LEU A 9 -4.54 1.38 -18.25
N GLY A 10 -5.84 1.15 -18.13
CA GLY A 10 -6.48 0.81 -16.86
C GLY A 10 -5.93 -0.50 -16.28
N GLN A 11 -5.85 -1.55 -17.10
CA GLN A 11 -5.33 -2.85 -16.72
C GLN A 11 -3.83 -2.81 -16.38
N SER A 12 -3.04 -2.10 -17.18
CA SER A 12 -1.61 -1.88 -16.93
C SER A 12 -1.37 -1.15 -15.60
N SER A 13 -2.18 -0.12 -15.31
CA SER A 13 -2.14 0.60 -14.02
C SER A 13 -2.49 -0.33 -12.85
N TYR A 14 -3.50 -1.20 -13.02
CA TYR A 14 -3.88 -2.18 -12.00
C TYR A 14 -2.76 -3.21 -11.76
N SER A 15 -2.17 -3.75 -12.82
CA SER A 15 -1.04 -4.68 -12.75
C SER A 15 0.16 -4.06 -12.03
N THR A 16 0.47 -2.80 -12.33
CA THR A 16 1.52 -2.05 -11.65
C THR A 16 1.21 -1.88 -10.17
N SER A 17 -0.03 -1.54 -9.84
CA SER A 17 -0.45 -1.47 -8.44
C SER A 17 -0.25 -2.80 -7.70
N VAL A 18 -0.59 -3.94 -8.33
CA VAL A 18 -0.43 -5.27 -7.71
C VAL A 18 1.05 -5.54 -7.42
N ALA A 19 1.95 -5.15 -8.32
CA ALA A 19 3.40 -5.27 -8.07
C ALA A 19 3.83 -4.46 -6.83
N TYR A 20 3.32 -3.24 -6.66
CA TYR A 20 3.62 -2.44 -5.46
C TYR A 20 2.99 -3.01 -4.18
N VAL A 21 1.83 -3.67 -4.25
CA VAL A 21 1.26 -4.40 -3.11
C VAL A 21 2.20 -5.54 -2.67
N SER A 22 2.79 -6.27 -3.61
CA SER A 22 3.80 -7.30 -3.29
C SER A 22 5.04 -6.70 -2.61
N ILE A 23 5.49 -5.53 -3.04
CA ILE A 23 6.58 -4.79 -2.39
C ILE A 23 6.17 -4.39 -0.96
N PHE A 24 4.96 -3.86 -0.78
CA PHE A 24 4.42 -3.50 0.53
C PHE A 24 4.42 -4.70 1.49
N ILE A 25 3.93 -5.86 1.05
CA ILE A 25 3.89 -7.08 1.86
C ILE A 25 5.30 -7.55 2.22
N THR A 26 6.24 -7.45 1.29
CA THR A 26 7.65 -7.80 1.52
C THR A 26 8.27 -6.92 2.59
N LEU A 27 8.10 -5.60 2.48
CA LEU A 27 8.60 -4.62 3.46
C LEU A 27 7.94 -4.81 4.84
N LEU A 28 6.63 -5.02 4.87
CA LEU A 28 5.88 -5.31 6.09
C LEU A 28 6.42 -6.57 6.78
N SER A 29 6.60 -7.65 6.03
CA SER A 29 7.09 -8.93 6.56
C SER A 29 8.52 -8.81 7.08
N ALA A 30 9.41 -8.20 6.31
CA ALA A 30 10.80 -7.97 6.71
C ALA A 30 10.89 -7.13 7.99
N TYR A 31 10.06 -6.08 8.09
CA TYR A 31 9.99 -5.23 9.27
C TYR A 31 9.45 -5.99 10.49
N LEU A 32 8.39 -6.79 10.35
CA LEU A 32 7.86 -7.59 11.46
C LEU A 32 8.87 -8.62 11.98
N VAL A 33 9.61 -9.27 11.08
CA VAL A 33 10.70 -10.20 11.44
C VAL A 33 11.82 -9.45 12.17
N ALA A 34 12.25 -8.30 11.66
CA ALA A 34 13.27 -7.48 12.30
C ALA A 34 12.83 -6.98 13.69
N ALA A 35 11.57 -6.55 13.80
CA ALA A 35 10.94 -6.16 15.06
C ALA A 35 10.97 -7.32 16.06
N TYR A 36 10.56 -8.52 15.65
CA TYR A 36 10.57 -9.70 16.51
C TYR A 36 11.98 -10.07 17.02
N ILE A 37 13.00 -9.96 16.17
CA ILE A 37 14.38 -10.37 16.52
C ILE A 37 15.10 -9.32 17.37
N VAL A 38 14.95 -8.03 17.04
CA VAL A 38 15.83 -6.97 17.53
C VAL A 38 15.13 -5.99 18.48
N ALA A 39 13.80 -6.01 18.62
CA ALA A 39 13.08 -5.01 19.41
C ALA A 39 13.68 -4.81 20.80
N GLY A 40 13.91 -5.86 21.60
CA GLY A 40 14.48 -5.72 22.95
C GLY A 40 15.96 -5.29 23.03
N ARG A 41 16.64 -5.08 21.89
CA ARG A 41 18.07 -4.75 21.85
C ARG A 41 18.37 -3.30 21.42
N LEU A 42 17.37 -2.59 20.92
CA LEU A 42 17.53 -1.23 20.38
C LEU A 42 17.50 -0.16 21.47
N SER A 43 18.38 0.84 21.34
CA SER A 43 18.26 2.08 22.10
C SER A 43 17.04 2.89 21.64
N LYS A 44 16.60 3.86 22.45
CA LYS A 44 15.48 4.75 22.11
C LYS A 44 15.66 5.43 20.75
N ALA A 45 16.86 5.95 20.49
CA ALA A 45 17.18 6.64 19.24
C ALA A 45 17.13 5.69 18.03
N GLN A 46 17.69 4.48 18.16
CA GLN A 46 17.66 3.48 17.09
C GLN A 46 16.23 3.01 16.79
N PHE A 47 15.43 2.81 17.84
CA PHE A 47 14.02 2.47 17.72
C PHE A 47 13.24 3.55 16.97
N LEU A 48 13.37 4.82 17.37
CA LEU A 48 12.66 5.93 16.71
C LEU A 48 13.08 6.10 15.25
N LEU A 49 14.38 5.97 14.95
CA LEU A 49 14.91 6.08 13.60
C LEU A 49 14.42 4.93 12.69
N ALA A 50 14.43 3.69 13.19
CA ALA A 50 13.94 2.54 12.43
C ALA A 50 12.44 2.67 12.09
N ASN A 51 11.64 3.10 13.07
CA ASN A 51 10.21 3.32 12.88
C ASN A 51 9.91 4.47 11.92
N SER A 52 10.63 5.60 12.02
CA SER A 52 10.41 6.74 11.14
C SER A 52 10.76 6.42 9.69
N LEU A 53 11.89 5.75 9.44
CA LEU A 53 12.26 5.30 8.10
C LEU A 53 11.24 4.33 7.52
N TYR A 54 10.80 3.36 8.32
CA TYR A 54 9.76 2.41 7.91
C TYR A 54 8.45 3.12 7.53
N LEU A 55 7.98 4.03 8.38
CA LEU A 55 6.74 4.79 8.13
C LEU A 55 6.84 5.65 6.86
N VAL A 56 7.97 6.32 6.62
CA VAL A 56 8.17 7.12 5.41
C VAL A 56 8.12 6.24 4.16
N ILE A 57 8.88 5.15 4.13
CA ILE A 57 8.94 4.25 2.98
C ILE A 57 7.58 3.60 2.73
N GLN A 58 6.90 3.12 3.76
CA GLN A 58 5.58 2.52 3.60
C GLN A 58 4.53 3.52 3.18
N THR A 59 4.56 4.76 3.70
CA THR A 59 3.64 5.81 3.26
C THR A 59 3.82 6.11 1.77
N LEU A 60 5.06 6.24 1.29
CA LEU A 60 5.32 6.43 -0.15
C LEU A 60 4.82 5.24 -0.99
N THR A 61 4.97 4.02 -0.48
CA THR A 61 4.48 2.81 -1.14
C THR A 61 2.96 2.80 -1.23
N ILE A 62 2.25 3.12 -0.13
CA ILE A 62 0.79 3.22 -0.07
C ILE A 62 0.29 4.30 -1.02
N LEU A 63 0.92 5.48 -1.04
CA LEU A 63 0.57 6.56 -1.97
C LEU A 63 0.73 6.12 -3.42
N THR A 64 1.79 5.38 -3.73
CA THR A 64 2.02 4.84 -5.08
C THR A 64 0.92 3.86 -5.49
N ILE A 65 0.58 2.91 -4.60
CA ILE A 65 -0.52 1.96 -4.80
C ILE A 65 -1.85 2.70 -5.01
N TYR A 66 -2.14 3.71 -4.19
CA TYR A 66 -3.37 4.50 -4.30
C TYR A 66 -3.45 5.25 -5.64
N ASN A 67 -2.35 5.86 -6.09
CA ASN A 67 -2.29 6.56 -7.37
C ASN A 67 -2.54 5.60 -8.54
N PHE A 68 -1.87 4.45 -8.58
CA PHE A 68 -2.06 3.48 -9.65
C PHE A 68 -3.47 2.88 -9.66
N ASN A 69 -4.07 2.58 -8.50
CA ASN A 69 -5.48 2.15 -8.42
C ASN A 69 -6.44 3.25 -8.89
N SER A 70 -6.18 4.51 -8.52
CA SER A 70 -6.99 5.65 -8.92
C SER A 70 -6.91 5.89 -10.43
N SER A 71 -5.71 5.79 -11.02
CA SER A 71 -5.50 5.84 -12.47
C SER A 71 -6.17 4.68 -13.18
N ALA A 72 -6.07 3.45 -12.64
CA ALA A 72 -6.74 2.28 -13.18
C ALA A 72 -8.27 2.47 -13.22
N ARG A 73 -8.84 3.00 -12.13
CA ARG A 73 -10.26 3.36 -12.03
C ARG A 73 -10.64 4.42 -13.06
N PHE A 74 -9.85 5.50 -13.16
CA PHE A 74 -10.11 6.59 -14.10
C PHE A 74 -10.15 6.10 -15.56
N TRP A 75 -9.09 5.40 -15.99
CA TRP A 75 -9.00 4.91 -17.37
C TRP A 75 -10.01 3.80 -17.66
N GLY A 76 -10.27 2.91 -16.70
CA GLY A 76 -11.30 1.88 -16.83
C GLY A 76 -12.71 2.46 -16.99
N ASN A 77 -13.04 3.50 -16.23
CA ASN A 77 -14.33 4.17 -16.34
C ASN A 77 -14.48 4.92 -17.69
N LEU A 78 -13.44 5.65 -18.11
CA LEU A 78 -13.44 6.37 -19.39
C LEU A 78 -13.51 5.42 -20.60
N GLY A 79 -12.79 4.29 -20.54
CA GLY A 79 -12.84 3.27 -21.59
C GLY A 79 -14.24 2.66 -21.72
N ARG A 80 -14.87 2.30 -20.59
CA ARG A 80 -16.23 1.73 -20.57
C ARG A 80 -17.31 2.72 -20.99
N SER A 81 -17.21 3.99 -20.60
CA SER A 81 -18.21 5.01 -20.97
C SER A 81 -18.24 5.28 -22.48
N ASN A 82 -17.15 4.99 -23.19
CA ASN A 82 -17.04 5.16 -24.64
C ASN A 82 -17.38 3.88 -25.43
N MET A 83 -17.81 2.79 -24.77
CA MET A 83 -18.23 1.57 -25.44
C MET A 83 -19.75 1.55 -25.68
N PRO A 84 -20.22 1.11 -26.87
CA PRO A 84 -21.63 1.13 -27.24
C PRO A 84 -22.51 0.14 -26.46
N VAL A 85 -21.90 -0.81 -25.74
CA VAL A 85 -22.59 -1.75 -24.84
C VAL A 85 -22.08 -1.48 -23.44
N SER A 86 -22.73 -0.57 -22.71
CA SER A 86 -22.38 -0.28 -21.32
C SER A 86 -22.76 -1.49 -20.45
N SER A 87 -21.82 -2.42 -20.26
CA SER A 87 -21.96 -3.43 -19.20
C SER A 87 -22.01 -2.69 -17.87
N GLU A 88 -23.08 -2.91 -17.10
CA GLU A 88 -23.26 -2.32 -15.77
C GLU A 88 -21.95 -2.38 -14.98
N SER A 89 -21.49 -1.22 -14.54
CA SER A 89 -20.32 -1.15 -13.68
C SER A 89 -20.67 -1.83 -12.36
N ALA A 90 -19.95 -2.87 -11.98
CA ALA A 90 -19.80 -3.15 -10.56
C ALA A 90 -19.32 -1.83 -9.93
N ASN A 91 -20.11 -1.29 -8.99
CA ASN A 91 -19.90 0.02 -8.40
C ASN A 91 -18.65 -0.03 -7.51
N VAL A 92 -17.49 0.01 -8.15
CA VAL A 92 -16.14 -0.15 -7.58
C VAL A 92 -15.60 1.20 -7.09
N THR A 93 -16.51 2.16 -6.84
CA THR A 93 -16.20 3.56 -6.54
C THR A 93 -15.28 3.71 -5.33
N TYR A 94 -15.27 2.78 -4.37
CA TYR A 94 -14.52 2.89 -3.12
C TYR A 94 -13.37 1.87 -2.94
N ILE A 95 -13.04 1.08 -3.96
CA ILE A 95 -11.99 0.05 -3.82
C ILE A 95 -10.61 0.64 -3.52
N PRO A 96 -10.12 1.68 -4.25
CA PRO A 96 -8.80 2.27 -3.96
C PRO A 96 -8.68 2.81 -2.53
N GLU A 97 -9.72 3.46 -2.03
CA GLU A 97 -9.78 4.04 -0.69
C GLU A 97 -9.82 2.94 0.40
N ALA A 98 -10.61 1.88 0.19
CA ALA A 98 -10.66 0.74 1.09
C ALA A 98 -9.32 -0.01 1.16
N VAL A 99 -8.66 -0.22 0.01
CA VAL A 99 -7.32 -0.83 -0.05
C VAL A 99 -6.32 0.03 0.70
N ALA A 100 -6.26 1.34 0.43
CA ALA A 100 -5.35 2.24 1.13
C ALA A 100 -5.56 2.23 2.65
N LEU A 101 -6.82 2.21 3.11
CA LEU A 101 -7.14 2.14 4.53
C LEU A 101 -6.61 0.86 5.18
N VAL A 102 -6.81 -0.29 4.54
CA VAL A 102 -6.28 -1.58 5.03
C VAL A 102 -4.75 -1.56 5.10
N LEU A 103 -4.07 -0.98 4.10
CA LEU A 103 -2.62 -0.87 4.09
C LEU A 103 -2.11 0.08 5.19
N ILE A 104 -2.79 1.19 5.44
CA ILE A 104 -2.48 2.11 6.54
C ILE A 104 -2.65 1.40 7.89
N LEU A 105 -3.77 0.71 8.11
CA LEU A 105 -4.02 -0.01 9.36
C LEU A 105 -2.95 -1.08 9.62
N THR A 106 -2.60 -1.86 8.60
CA THR A 106 -1.57 -2.91 8.74
C THR A 106 -0.17 -2.33 9.00
N MET A 107 0.18 -1.20 8.38
CA MET A 107 1.40 -0.45 8.69
C MET A 107 1.43 0.09 10.12
N LEU A 108 0.32 0.62 10.63
CA LEU A 108 0.25 1.13 12.00
C LEU A 108 0.32 0.00 13.03
N LEU A 109 -0.34 -1.13 12.74
CA LEU A 109 -0.29 -2.33 13.58
C LEU A 109 1.11 -2.92 13.66
N SER A 110 1.92 -2.86 12.60
CA SER A 110 3.30 -3.36 12.64
C SER A 110 4.19 -2.48 13.53
N VAL A 111 4.06 -1.15 13.43
CA VAL A 111 4.77 -0.22 14.32
C VAL A 111 4.35 -0.41 15.77
N TRP A 112 3.04 -0.56 16.01
CA TRP A 112 2.51 -0.86 17.34
C TRP A 112 3.08 -2.19 17.88
N PHE A 113 3.20 -3.22 17.04
CA PHE A 113 3.81 -4.49 17.43
C PHE A 113 5.29 -4.32 17.83
N MET A 114 6.08 -3.56 17.07
CA MET A 114 7.48 -3.29 17.41
C MET A 114 7.58 -2.50 18.73
N TRP A 115 6.71 -1.51 18.93
CA TRP A 115 6.63 -0.75 20.18
C TRP A 115 6.30 -1.64 21.38
N LYS A 116 5.29 -2.50 21.24
CA LYS A 116 4.88 -3.46 22.29
C LYS A 116 6.01 -4.43 22.66
N SER A 117 6.82 -4.80 21.67
CA SER A 117 7.94 -5.75 21.83
C SER A 117 9.22 -5.09 22.34
N TRP A 118 9.28 -3.76 22.38
CA TRP A 118 10.45 -3.02 22.83
C TRP A 118 10.45 -2.91 24.36
N ASN A 119 11.38 -3.61 24.99
CA ASN A 119 11.75 -3.41 26.39
C ASN A 119 12.99 -2.49 26.41
N PRO A 120 12.88 -1.22 26.85
CA PRO A 120 14.04 -0.36 26.95
C PRO A 120 15.08 -1.02 27.86
N LYS A 121 16.32 -1.14 27.39
CA LYS A 121 17.43 -1.42 28.30
C LYS A 121 17.43 -0.31 29.35
N ALA A 122 17.48 -0.70 30.63
CA ALA A 122 17.86 0.23 31.68
C ALA A 122 19.30 0.65 31.35
N GLU A 123 19.45 1.85 30.78
CA GLU A 123 20.73 2.54 30.69
C GLU A 123 21.15 3.00 32.08
#